data_AF-A0A933EEX7-F1
#
_entry.id   AF-A0A933EEX7-F1
#
_cell.length_a   1.000
_cell.length_b   1.000
_cell.length_c   1.000
_cell.angle_alpha   90.00
_cell.angle_beta   90.00
_cell.angle_gamma   90.00
#
_symmetry.space_group_name_H-M   'P 1'
#
loop_
_entity.id
_entity.type
_entity.pdbx_description
1 polymer ?
#
loop_
_entity_poly.entity_id
_entity_poly.type
_entity_poly.pdbx_seq_one_letter_code
_entity_poly.pdbx_strand_id
1 'polypeptide(L)'
;DGHSAGARDNKLQAYIATGVSSCHEPTNPEELRERLRAGLFVFIREGAVRRDLDALSRIKNDRMDFRRLALCTDDIDPIQLVTNGYMGQVIRQAIALGFDPIVAIQMATINPAQRFALDDFIGGIAPGKYADIVVIPDLKTIRAEWVISNGQVVAKNGELLVQPKKHRYPESFYTTTRLPRRLYADDFRVRAGGKQAKIRAIDQVTNLVTREAIIDMEASDGQFCIDTDNDILKAAIISRVHSPGKMFSGFIRGLHLKQGAIATTAVWDVSDIGVVGADEADMALAVNRVVELGGGIVVCARGKILAELALPVAGIISEAPMEVIATRHREIQAATTSLGSRLPDTLLTVCVMTTSAIPFLRISDDGLLDVKQNRVVDLIVP
;
A
#
# COMPACT_ATOMS: atom_id res chain seq x y z
N ASP A 1 6.68 7.87 -15.28
CA ASP A 1 5.22 7.70 -15.14
C ASP A 1 4.64 8.82 -14.29
N GLY A 2 3.31 8.89 -14.17
CA GLY A 2 2.64 9.94 -13.40
C GLY A 2 1.63 9.42 -12.38
N HIS A 3 1.42 10.23 -11.36
CA HIS A 3 0.39 10.10 -10.35
C HIS A 3 -0.37 11.44 -10.28
N SER A 4 -1.58 11.48 -10.86
CA SER A 4 -2.35 12.72 -11.04
C SER A 4 -3.69 12.69 -10.30
N ALA A 5 -3.73 12.03 -9.14
CA ALA A 5 -4.92 11.93 -8.30
C ALA A 5 -5.51 13.33 -8.02
N GLY A 6 -6.81 13.48 -8.29
CA GLY A 6 -7.53 14.76 -8.09
C GLY A 6 -7.16 15.90 -9.05
N ALA A 7 -6.15 15.74 -9.93
CA ALA A 7 -5.82 16.75 -10.93
C ALA A 7 -6.82 16.69 -12.09
N ARG A 8 -7.37 17.86 -12.44
CA ARG A 8 -8.35 18.06 -13.53
C ARG A 8 -8.12 19.40 -14.24
N ASP A 9 -8.68 19.53 -15.43
CA ASP A 9 -8.70 20.72 -16.27
C ASP A 9 -7.29 21.33 -16.40
N ASN A 10 -7.15 22.62 -16.15
CA ASN A 10 -5.88 23.34 -16.25
C ASN A 10 -4.78 22.77 -15.34
N LYS A 11 -5.13 22.17 -14.19
CA LYS A 11 -4.13 21.52 -13.31
C LYS A 11 -3.58 20.26 -13.95
N LEU A 12 -4.43 19.46 -14.58
CA LEU A 12 -4.01 18.28 -15.32
C LEU A 12 -3.15 18.69 -16.52
N GLN A 13 -3.55 19.71 -17.28
CA GLN A 13 -2.75 20.20 -18.41
C GLN A 13 -1.37 20.71 -17.97
N ALA A 14 -1.31 21.49 -16.88
CA ALA A 14 -0.04 21.95 -16.31
C ALA A 14 0.86 20.79 -15.86
N TYR A 15 0.27 19.75 -15.24
CA TYR A 15 0.99 18.55 -14.84
C TYR A 15 1.57 17.81 -16.06
N ILE A 16 0.78 17.61 -17.11
CA ILE A 16 1.21 16.94 -18.35
C ILE A 16 2.30 17.75 -19.07
N ALA A 17 2.20 19.08 -19.07
CA ALA A 17 3.18 19.97 -19.71
C ALA A 17 4.61 19.84 -19.12
N THR A 18 4.76 19.24 -17.93
CA THR A 18 6.08 18.92 -17.35
C THR A 18 6.78 17.73 -18.01
N GLY A 19 6.10 17.02 -18.92
CA GLY A 19 6.61 15.82 -19.61
C GLY A 19 6.07 14.51 -19.05
N VAL A 20 5.23 14.55 -18.01
CA VAL A 20 4.56 13.36 -17.50
C VAL A 20 3.56 12.83 -18.52
N SER A 21 3.70 11.56 -18.90
CA SER A 21 3.01 10.96 -20.05
C SER A 21 2.14 9.74 -19.70
N SER A 22 1.99 9.41 -18.42
CA SER A 22 1.08 8.35 -17.97
C SER A 22 0.38 8.66 -16.66
N CYS A 23 -0.64 7.86 -16.32
CA CYS A 23 -1.37 7.94 -15.07
C CYS A 23 -2.06 6.61 -14.72
N HIS A 24 -2.17 6.27 -13.43
CA HIS A 24 -3.02 5.18 -12.94
C HIS A 24 -4.13 5.64 -11.97
N GLU A 25 -4.29 6.96 -11.80
CA GLU A 25 -5.18 7.57 -10.81
C GLU A 25 -6.62 7.96 -11.20
N PRO A 26 -7.11 7.82 -12.45
CA PRO A 26 -8.52 8.12 -12.70
C PRO A 26 -9.42 7.12 -11.97
N THR A 27 -10.47 7.63 -11.33
CA THR A 27 -11.39 6.82 -10.51
C THR A 27 -12.79 6.70 -11.12
N ASN A 28 -13.06 7.48 -12.16
CA ASN A 28 -14.32 7.49 -12.90
C ASN A 28 -14.09 7.65 -14.42
N PRO A 29 -15.08 7.28 -15.24
CA PRO A 29 -14.99 7.35 -16.71
C PRO A 29 -14.65 8.74 -17.25
N GLU A 30 -15.14 9.81 -16.62
CA GLU A 30 -14.90 11.18 -17.03
C GLU A 30 -13.41 11.55 -16.91
N GLU A 31 -12.82 11.24 -15.76
CA GLU A 31 -11.39 11.40 -15.48
C GLU A 31 -10.50 10.56 -16.40
N LEU A 32 -10.92 9.34 -16.73
CA LEU A 32 -10.23 8.47 -17.67
C LEU A 32 -10.22 9.07 -19.08
N ARG A 33 -11.38 9.51 -19.57
CA ARG A 33 -11.52 10.15 -20.89
C ARG A 33 -10.70 11.43 -20.99
N GLU A 34 -10.70 12.24 -19.94
CA GLU A 34 -9.94 13.48 -19.88
C GLU A 34 -8.44 13.22 -20.11
N ARG A 35 -7.88 12.22 -19.42
CA ARG A 35 -6.47 11.82 -19.55
C ARG A 35 -6.15 11.24 -20.91
N LEU A 36 -7.00 10.35 -21.42
CA LEU A 36 -6.85 9.79 -22.77
C LEU A 36 -6.87 10.88 -23.85
N ARG A 37 -7.78 11.86 -23.76
CA ARG A 37 -7.88 13.00 -24.70
C ARG A 37 -6.67 13.92 -24.60
N ALA A 38 -6.07 14.06 -23.41
CA ALA A 38 -4.83 14.79 -23.21
C ALA A 38 -3.58 14.01 -23.70
N GLY A 39 -3.76 12.80 -24.26
CA GLY A 39 -2.68 11.99 -24.80
C GLY A 39 -1.94 11.15 -23.76
N LEU A 40 -2.40 11.09 -22.52
CA LEU A 40 -1.78 10.24 -21.51
C LEU A 40 -2.02 8.76 -21.81
N PHE A 41 -1.02 7.96 -21.45
CA PHE A 41 -1.18 6.52 -21.31
C PHE A 41 -1.79 6.23 -19.93
N VAL A 42 -2.92 5.51 -19.88
CA VAL A 42 -3.62 5.27 -18.64
C VAL A 42 -3.59 3.79 -18.26
N PHE A 43 -3.14 3.52 -17.04
CA PHE A 43 -3.21 2.20 -16.45
C PHE A 43 -4.46 2.09 -15.56
N ILE A 44 -5.34 1.15 -15.86
CA ILE A 44 -6.53 0.88 -15.07
C ILE A 44 -6.16 -0.12 -13.97
N ARG A 45 -6.32 0.31 -12.72
CA ARG A 45 -5.96 -0.48 -11.54
C ARG A 45 -7.03 -1.49 -11.18
N GLU A 46 -6.59 -2.72 -10.95
CA GLU A 46 -7.37 -3.79 -10.33
C GLU A 46 -6.46 -4.57 -9.36
N GLY A 47 -6.26 -4.00 -8.18
CA GLY A 47 -5.37 -4.54 -7.15
C GLY A 47 -6.01 -4.62 -5.77
N ALA A 48 -5.16 -4.71 -4.75
CA ALA A 48 -5.59 -4.85 -3.36
C ALA A 48 -6.07 -3.53 -2.75
N VAL A 49 -5.39 -2.44 -3.06
CA VAL A 49 -5.66 -1.12 -2.49
C VAL A 49 -6.76 -0.38 -3.25
N ARG A 50 -6.76 -0.49 -4.59
CA ARG A 50 -7.74 0.13 -5.48
C ARG A 50 -8.24 -0.85 -6.54
N ARG A 51 -9.55 -0.84 -6.77
CA ARG A 51 -10.25 -1.63 -7.80
C ARG A 51 -11.09 -0.70 -8.65
N ASP A 52 -10.42 0.00 -9.56
CA ASP A 52 -11.03 1.05 -10.38
C ASP A 52 -11.65 0.46 -11.68
N LEU A 53 -11.30 -0.78 -12.04
CA LEU A 53 -11.70 -1.39 -13.31
C LEU A 53 -13.21 -1.47 -13.52
N ASP A 54 -14.00 -1.79 -12.47
CA ASP A 54 -15.47 -1.83 -12.57
C ASP A 54 -16.04 -0.46 -12.97
N ALA A 55 -15.67 0.58 -12.22
CA ALA A 55 -16.11 1.95 -12.48
C ALA A 55 -15.67 2.43 -13.88
N LEU A 56 -14.42 2.16 -14.24
CA LEU A 56 -13.83 2.57 -15.50
C LEU A 56 -14.33 1.76 -16.71
N SER A 57 -14.80 0.52 -16.52
CA SER A 57 -15.32 -0.33 -17.61
C SER A 57 -16.50 0.25 -18.38
N ARG A 58 -17.11 1.33 -17.87
CA ARG A 58 -18.18 2.07 -18.55
C ARG A 58 -17.73 2.71 -19.85
N ILE A 59 -16.41 2.90 -20.06
CA ILE A 59 -15.88 3.42 -21.33
C ILE A 59 -15.88 2.40 -22.47
N LYS A 60 -16.16 1.12 -22.21
CA LYS A 60 -16.04 0.04 -23.23
C LYS A 60 -16.84 0.28 -24.51
N ASN A 61 -17.94 1.02 -24.42
CA ASN A 61 -18.83 1.33 -25.55
C ASN A 61 -18.50 2.67 -26.21
N ASP A 62 -17.51 3.40 -25.68
CA ASP A 62 -17.07 4.65 -26.27
C ASP A 62 -16.38 4.36 -27.61
N ARG A 63 -16.62 5.22 -28.61
CA ARG A 63 -15.89 5.19 -29.89
C ARG A 63 -14.51 5.83 -29.73
N MET A 64 -13.69 5.31 -28.82
CA MET A 64 -12.35 5.80 -28.49
C MET A 64 -11.28 4.74 -28.80
N ASP A 65 -10.07 5.21 -29.10
CA ASP A 65 -8.91 4.35 -29.29
C ASP A 65 -8.34 3.91 -27.93
N PHE A 66 -8.33 2.61 -27.67
CA PHE A 66 -7.85 2.03 -26.41
C PHE A 66 -6.36 1.65 -26.42
N ARG A 67 -5.59 1.97 -27.47
CA ARG A 67 -4.14 1.68 -27.52
C ARG A 67 -3.33 2.35 -26.40
N ARG A 68 -3.85 3.43 -25.80
CA ARG A 68 -3.24 4.11 -24.65
C ARG A 68 -3.82 3.64 -23.30
N LEU A 69 -4.55 2.54 -23.28
CA LEU A 69 -5.01 1.89 -22.05
C LEU A 69 -4.17 0.66 -21.76
N ALA A 70 -3.78 0.47 -20.51
CA ALA A 70 -3.29 -0.80 -20.01
C ALA A 70 -3.97 -1.20 -18.71
N LEU A 71 -3.84 -2.47 -18.34
CA LEU A 71 -4.24 -2.99 -17.05
C LEU A 71 -3.01 -3.03 -16.12
N CYS A 72 -3.19 -2.68 -14.86
CA CYS A 72 -2.19 -2.90 -13.81
C CYS A 72 -2.87 -3.29 -12.50
N THR A 73 -2.10 -3.85 -11.57
CA THR A 73 -2.57 -4.06 -10.20
C THR A 73 -2.30 -2.85 -9.31
N ASP A 74 -1.29 -2.04 -9.64
CA ASP A 74 -0.62 -1.18 -8.65
C ASP A 74 -0.14 -2.12 -7.53
N ASP A 75 -0.73 -2.05 -6.34
CA ASP A 75 -0.45 -2.98 -5.24
C ASP A 75 -1.27 -4.28 -5.33
N ILE A 76 -0.63 -5.41 -5.01
CA ILE A 76 -1.31 -6.70 -4.78
C ILE A 76 -0.98 -7.26 -3.41
N ASP A 77 -2.01 -7.73 -2.70
CA ASP A 77 -1.90 -8.40 -1.42
C ASP A 77 -1.44 -9.87 -1.64
N PRO A 78 -0.47 -10.39 -0.86
CA PRO A 78 -0.08 -11.80 -0.85
C PRO A 78 -1.25 -12.81 -0.86
N ILE A 79 -2.31 -12.56 -0.08
CA ILE A 79 -3.52 -13.38 -0.02
C ILE A 79 -4.22 -13.38 -1.39
N GLN A 80 -4.39 -12.21 -2.02
CA GLN A 80 -5.03 -12.11 -3.33
C GLN A 80 -4.18 -12.78 -4.41
N LEU A 81 -2.86 -12.58 -4.39
CA LEU A 81 -1.94 -13.18 -5.34
C LEU A 81 -2.01 -14.71 -5.31
N VAL A 82 -2.01 -15.32 -4.11
CA VAL A 82 -2.08 -16.77 -3.93
C VAL A 82 -3.46 -17.34 -4.30
N THR A 83 -4.54 -16.62 -3.98
CA THR A 83 -5.92 -17.12 -4.17
C THR A 83 -6.46 -16.90 -5.58
N ASN A 84 -6.21 -15.73 -6.15
CA ASN A 84 -6.83 -15.26 -7.38
C ASN A 84 -5.85 -15.24 -8.57
N GLY A 85 -4.55 -15.24 -8.29
CA GLY A 85 -3.49 -15.03 -9.28
C GLY A 85 -3.16 -13.55 -9.48
N TYR A 86 -2.49 -13.25 -10.59
CA TYR A 86 -2.00 -11.91 -10.94
C TYR A 86 -2.74 -11.34 -12.16
N MET A 87 -2.02 -10.85 -13.19
CA MET A 87 -2.62 -10.23 -14.39
C MET A 87 -3.67 -11.08 -15.11
N GLY A 88 -3.59 -12.42 -15.07
CA GLY A 88 -4.62 -13.28 -15.65
C GLY A 88 -6.01 -13.05 -15.04
N GLN A 89 -6.09 -12.77 -13.74
CA GLN A 89 -7.35 -12.41 -13.08
C GLN A 89 -7.85 -11.03 -13.51
N VAL A 90 -6.95 -10.05 -13.64
CA VAL A 90 -7.32 -8.70 -14.08
C VAL A 90 -7.90 -8.72 -15.51
N ILE A 91 -7.33 -9.51 -16.41
CA ILE A 91 -7.86 -9.69 -17.78
C ILE A 91 -9.24 -10.36 -17.73
N ARG A 92 -9.43 -11.42 -16.94
CA ARG A 92 -10.75 -12.06 -16.78
C ARG A 92 -11.79 -11.07 -16.26
N GLN A 93 -11.41 -10.24 -15.30
CA GLN A 93 -12.29 -9.23 -14.74
C GLN A 93 -12.69 -8.18 -15.80
N ALA A 94 -11.74 -7.71 -16.62
CA ALA A 94 -12.04 -6.79 -17.72
C ALA A 94 -13.04 -7.39 -18.72
N ILE A 95 -12.86 -8.67 -19.08
CA ILE A 95 -13.77 -9.39 -19.98
C ILE A 95 -15.15 -9.56 -19.34
N ALA A 96 -15.22 -9.94 -18.06
CA ALA A 96 -16.48 -10.07 -17.32
C ALA A 96 -17.26 -8.75 -17.24
N LEU A 97 -16.54 -7.63 -17.18
CA LEU A 97 -17.10 -6.27 -17.20
C LEU A 97 -17.47 -5.77 -18.61
N GLY A 98 -17.28 -6.61 -19.63
CA GLY A 98 -17.77 -6.41 -20.99
C GLY A 98 -16.76 -5.82 -21.98
N PHE A 99 -15.48 -5.74 -21.63
CA PHE A 99 -14.47 -5.46 -22.67
C PHE A 99 -14.39 -6.63 -23.65
N ASP A 100 -14.14 -6.31 -24.92
CA ASP A 100 -13.81 -7.33 -25.91
C ASP A 100 -12.54 -8.09 -25.46
N PRO A 101 -12.52 -9.44 -25.52
CA PRO A 101 -11.37 -10.22 -25.07
C PRO A 101 -10.04 -9.87 -25.73
N ILE A 102 -10.05 -9.51 -27.01
CA ILE A 102 -8.82 -9.11 -27.72
C ILE A 102 -8.34 -7.76 -27.19
N VAL A 103 -9.25 -6.80 -26.98
CA VAL A 103 -8.92 -5.51 -26.36
C VAL A 103 -8.33 -5.70 -24.96
N ALA A 104 -8.94 -6.54 -24.11
CA ALA A 104 -8.43 -6.81 -22.77
C ALA A 104 -7.03 -7.44 -22.80
N ILE A 105 -6.75 -8.36 -23.74
CA ILE A 105 -5.43 -8.94 -23.94
C ILE A 105 -4.44 -7.87 -24.42
N GLN A 106 -4.83 -7.00 -25.36
CA GLN A 106 -3.98 -5.89 -25.83
C GLN A 106 -3.58 -4.95 -24.69
N MET A 107 -4.52 -4.64 -23.78
CA MET A 107 -4.28 -3.83 -22.59
C MET A 107 -3.28 -4.47 -21.61
N ALA A 108 -3.01 -5.77 -21.71
CA ALA A 108 -2.02 -6.48 -20.90
C ALA A 108 -0.77 -6.91 -21.69
N THR A 109 -0.68 -6.62 -22.99
CA THR A 109 0.40 -7.09 -23.86
C THR A 109 0.98 -5.96 -24.72
N ILE A 110 0.40 -5.69 -25.89
CA ILE A 110 0.96 -4.75 -26.86
C ILE A 110 0.89 -3.30 -26.37
N ASN A 111 -0.17 -2.91 -25.68
CA ASN A 111 -0.31 -1.54 -25.18
C ASN A 111 0.78 -1.19 -24.17
N PRO A 112 1.01 -1.97 -23.08
CA PRO A 112 2.13 -1.70 -22.19
C PRO A 112 3.49 -1.85 -22.87
N ALA A 113 3.66 -2.78 -23.82
CA ALA A 113 4.91 -2.87 -24.59
C ALA A 113 5.20 -1.57 -25.36
N GLN A 114 4.20 -1.00 -26.03
CA GLN A 114 4.31 0.29 -26.73
C GLN A 114 4.58 1.45 -25.77
N ARG A 115 3.95 1.45 -24.58
CA ARG A 115 4.21 2.48 -23.55
C ARG A 115 5.67 2.53 -23.15
N PHE A 116 6.31 1.38 -23.04
CA PHE A 116 7.71 1.26 -22.63
C PHE A 116 8.69 1.19 -23.82
N ALA A 117 8.21 1.36 -25.06
CA ALA A 117 9.02 1.21 -26.28
C ALA A 117 9.76 -0.13 -26.36
N LEU A 118 9.08 -1.20 -25.93
CA LEU A 118 9.56 -2.58 -25.96
C LEU A 118 8.81 -3.41 -27.01
N ASP A 119 7.93 -2.79 -27.79
CA ASP A 119 7.11 -3.46 -28.78
C ASP A 119 7.89 -3.93 -30.02
N ASP A 120 9.17 -3.61 -30.16
CA ASP A 120 10.04 -4.32 -31.12
C ASP A 120 10.37 -5.75 -30.65
N PHE A 121 10.36 -5.98 -29.33
CA PHE A 121 10.84 -7.22 -28.71
C PHE A 121 9.72 -8.09 -28.13
N ILE A 122 8.68 -7.48 -27.55
CA ILE A 122 7.62 -8.18 -26.80
C ILE A 122 6.22 -7.65 -27.17
N GLY A 123 5.20 -8.12 -26.44
CA GLY A 123 3.82 -7.62 -26.51
C GLY A 123 2.98 -8.16 -27.67
N GLY A 124 3.53 -9.03 -28.53
CA GLY A 124 2.78 -9.65 -29.62
C GLY A 124 3.49 -10.88 -30.19
N ILE A 125 2.78 -11.64 -31.03
CA ILE A 125 3.31 -12.85 -31.68
C ILE A 125 3.64 -12.50 -33.13
N ALA A 126 4.93 -12.32 -33.42
CA ALA A 126 5.43 -12.04 -34.77
C ALA A 126 6.91 -12.46 -34.91
N PRO A 127 7.39 -12.75 -36.14
CA PRO A 127 8.82 -12.97 -36.38
C PRO A 127 9.67 -11.81 -35.87
N GLY A 128 10.79 -12.12 -35.23
CA GLY A 128 11.73 -11.14 -34.67
C GLY A 128 11.48 -10.76 -33.19
N LYS A 129 10.30 -11.07 -32.63
CA LYS A 129 10.00 -10.88 -31.21
C LYS A 129 10.44 -12.08 -30.37
N TYR A 130 10.61 -11.87 -29.06
CA TYR A 130 10.80 -12.95 -28.11
C TYR A 130 9.58 -13.86 -28.07
N ALA A 131 9.82 -15.16 -27.99
CA ALA A 131 8.77 -16.17 -27.82
C ALA A 131 8.30 -16.24 -26.36
N ASP A 132 7.78 -15.11 -25.86
CA ASP A 132 7.04 -14.99 -24.60
C ASP A 132 5.55 -15.19 -24.88
N ILE A 133 5.07 -16.42 -24.64
CA ILE A 133 3.76 -16.89 -25.10
C ILE A 133 3.02 -17.56 -23.95
N VAL A 134 1.75 -17.22 -23.78
CA VAL A 134 0.82 -17.95 -22.91
C VAL A 134 -0.21 -18.65 -23.78
N VAL A 135 -0.28 -19.98 -23.68
CA VAL A 135 -1.33 -20.77 -24.32
C VAL A 135 -2.50 -20.87 -23.36
N ILE A 136 -3.69 -20.47 -23.84
CA ILE A 136 -4.94 -20.44 -23.10
C ILE A 136 -5.98 -21.31 -23.85
N PRO A 137 -6.95 -21.93 -23.15
CA PRO A 137 -7.93 -22.81 -23.79
C PRO A 137 -8.90 -22.02 -24.69
N ASP A 138 -9.24 -20.80 -24.28
CA ASP A 138 -10.12 -19.89 -25.00
C ASP A 138 -9.95 -18.44 -24.50
N LEU A 139 -10.51 -17.49 -25.25
CA LEU A 139 -10.39 -16.06 -25.01
C LEU A 139 -11.12 -15.56 -23.73
N LYS A 140 -12.01 -16.35 -23.13
CA LYS A 140 -12.76 -15.93 -21.92
C LYS A 140 -12.16 -16.51 -20.64
N THR A 141 -11.66 -17.74 -20.71
CA THR A 141 -11.13 -18.45 -19.53
C THR A 141 -9.82 -17.84 -19.03
N ILE A 142 -8.95 -17.34 -19.92
CA ILE A 142 -7.64 -16.72 -19.60
C ILE A 142 -6.91 -17.48 -18.47
N ARG A 143 -6.73 -18.79 -18.67
CA ARG A 143 -5.98 -19.68 -17.77
C ARG A 143 -4.81 -20.24 -18.54
N ALA A 144 -3.60 -20.04 -18.04
CA ALA A 144 -2.39 -20.52 -18.68
C ALA A 144 -2.31 -22.06 -18.62
N GLU A 145 -2.34 -22.72 -19.77
CA GLU A 145 -2.03 -24.14 -19.93
C GLU A 145 -0.54 -24.34 -20.19
N TRP A 146 0.07 -23.40 -20.92
CA TRP A 146 1.51 -23.35 -21.15
C TRP A 146 1.98 -21.91 -20.98
N VAL A 147 3.12 -21.74 -20.32
CA VAL A 147 3.87 -20.49 -20.28
C VAL A 147 5.22 -20.75 -20.90
N ILE A 148 5.50 -20.01 -21.98
CA ILE A 148 6.75 -20.05 -22.72
C ILE A 148 7.43 -18.70 -22.48
N SER A 149 8.69 -18.72 -22.08
CA SER A 149 9.51 -17.51 -21.96
C SER A 149 10.77 -17.69 -22.79
N ASN A 150 11.01 -16.73 -23.68
CA ASN A 150 12.11 -16.74 -24.64
C ASN A 150 12.27 -18.09 -25.38
N GLY A 151 11.14 -18.69 -25.77
CA GLY A 151 11.09 -19.97 -26.50
C GLY A 151 11.19 -21.23 -25.65
N GLN A 152 11.38 -21.12 -24.33
CA GLN A 152 11.42 -22.26 -23.41
C GLN A 152 10.10 -22.40 -22.66
N VAL A 153 9.53 -23.61 -22.61
CA VAL A 153 8.37 -23.89 -21.75
C VAL A 153 8.82 -23.86 -20.30
N VAL A 154 8.34 -22.88 -19.53
CA VAL A 154 8.70 -22.65 -18.13
C VAL A 154 7.62 -23.09 -17.14
N ALA A 155 6.37 -23.21 -17.59
CA ALA A 155 5.27 -23.75 -16.80
C ALA A 155 4.25 -24.48 -17.67
N LYS A 156 3.60 -25.50 -17.10
CA LYS A 156 2.54 -26.27 -17.75
C LYS A 156 1.45 -26.64 -16.75
N ASN A 157 0.18 -26.40 -17.08
CA ASN A 157 -0.99 -26.71 -16.26
C ASN A 157 -0.89 -26.20 -14.80
N GLY A 158 -0.32 -25.00 -14.61
CA GLY A 158 -0.13 -24.39 -13.29
C GLY A 158 1.13 -24.85 -12.55
N GLU A 159 1.89 -25.81 -13.08
CA GLU A 159 3.13 -26.29 -12.47
C GLU A 159 4.36 -25.65 -13.13
N LEU A 160 5.31 -25.21 -12.31
CA LEU A 160 6.60 -24.68 -12.78
C LEU A 160 7.50 -25.83 -13.25
N LEU A 161 7.96 -25.74 -14.51
CA LEU A 161 8.97 -26.62 -15.09
C LEU A 161 10.39 -26.08 -14.89
N VAL A 162 10.51 -24.77 -14.69
CA VAL A 162 11.77 -24.07 -14.39
C VAL A 162 11.58 -23.28 -13.10
N GLN A 163 12.47 -23.51 -12.13
CA GLN A 163 12.42 -22.82 -10.85
C GLN A 163 13.00 -21.40 -10.98
N PRO A 164 12.38 -20.38 -10.35
CA PRO A 164 12.96 -19.05 -10.27
C PRO A 164 14.36 -19.10 -9.64
N LYS A 165 15.27 -18.25 -10.15
CA LYS A 165 16.60 -18.13 -9.55
C LYS A 165 16.45 -17.59 -8.13
N LYS A 166 17.07 -18.26 -7.16
CA LYS A 166 17.21 -17.71 -5.82
C LYS A 166 18.14 -16.50 -5.89
N HIS A 167 17.65 -15.36 -5.45
CA HIS A 167 18.46 -14.15 -5.31
C HIS A 167 18.95 -14.05 -3.87
N ARG A 168 20.22 -13.67 -3.67
CA ARG A 168 20.75 -13.33 -2.36
C ARG A 168 21.02 -11.84 -2.34
N TYR A 169 20.34 -11.11 -1.47
CA TYR A 169 20.56 -9.68 -1.32
C TYR A 169 21.91 -9.39 -0.67
N PRO A 170 22.52 -8.21 -0.92
CA PRO A 170 23.72 -7.79 -0.21
C PRO A 170 23.49 -7.74 1.30
N GLU A 171 24.51 -8.04 2.12
CA GLU A 171 24.37 -8.06 3.59
C GLU A 171 23.87 -6.74 4.18
N SER A 172 24.20 -5.61 3.53
CA SER A 172 23.72 -4.29 3.93
C SER A 172 22.20 -4.19 3.98
N PHE A 173 21.46 -4.94 3.14
CA PHE A 173 20.01 -4.90 3.09
C PHE A 173 19.37 -5.47 4.37
N TYR A 174 20.06 -6.40 5.05
CA TYR A 174 19.59 -7.04 6.28
C TYR A 174 19.88 -6.23 7.55
N THR A 175 20.50 -5.05 7.42
CA THR A 175 20.98 -4.24 8.55
C THR A 175 20.36 -2.84 8.59
N THR A 176 19.27 -2.66 7.85
CA THR A 176 18.57 -1.38 7.63
C THR A 176 17.60 -1.00 8.74
N THR A 177 17.18 -1.95 9.58
CA THR A 177 16.28 -1.69 10.70
C THR A 177 17.06 -1.63 12.00
N ARG A 178 17.47 -0.44 12.42
CA ARG A 178 18.24 -0.21 13.65
C ARG A 178 17.75 1.01 14.39
N LEU A 179 17.76 0.93 15.72
CA LEU A 179 17.54 2.05 16.64
C LEU A 179 18.74 2.16 17.58
N PRO A 180 19.07 3.36 18.09
CA PRO A 180 20.21 3.56 18.98
C PRO A 180 20.04 2.91 20.35
N ARG A 181 18.80 2.60 20.75
CA ARG A 181 18.46 1.90 22.00
C ARG A 181 17.12 1.18 21.88
N ARG A 182 16.81 0.33 22.86
CA ARG A 182 15.44 -0.18 23.07
C ARG A 182 14.51 0.95 23.48
N LEU A 183 13.27 0.86 23.03
CA LEU A 183 12.18 1.74 23.44
C LEU A 183 11.41 1.14 24.62
N TYR A 184 10.81 2.01 25.43
CA TYR A 184 9.98 1.71 26.58
C TYR A 184 8.68 2.50 26.50
N ALA A 185 7.68 2.14 27.33
CA ALA A 185 6.38 2.80 27.34
C ALA A 185 6.48 4.34 27.44
N ASP A 186 7.39 4.83 28.30
CA ASP A 186 7.60 6.26 28.53
C ASP A 186 8.04 7.06 27.28
N ASP A 187 8.59 6.39 26.27
CA ASP A 187 8.99 7.03 25.00
C ASP A 187 7.79 7.49 24.16
N PHE A 188 6.62 6.87 24.38
CA PHE A 188 5.39 7.20 23.66
C PHE A 188 4.55 8.26 24.38
N ARG A 189 4.98 8.77 25.53
CA ARG A 189 4.19 9.76 26.28
C ARG A 189 4.03 11.06 25.49
N VAL A 190 2.80 11.57 25.46
CA VAL A 190 2.50 12.91 24.94
C VAL A 190 2.27 13.81 26.14
N ARG A 191 3.26 14.66 26.45
CA ARG A 191 3.21 15.55 27.61
C ARG A 191 2.15 16.62 27.43
N ALA A 192 1.39 16.88 28.50
CA ALA A 192 0.40 17.93 28.56
C ALA A 192 0.96 19.14 29.32
N GLY A 193 0.83 20.34 28.74
CA GLY A 193 1.19 21.59 29.41
C GLY A 193 0.14 22.10 30.43
N GLY A 194 -1.03 21.45 30.49
CA GLY A 194 -2.15 21.81 31.35
C GLY A 194 -3.10 20.64 31.57
N LYS A 195 -4.20 20.86 32.29
CA LYS A 195 -5.19 19.81 32.63
C LYS A 195 -6.05 19.36 31.46
N GLN A 196 -6.24 20.22 30.47
CA GLN A 196 -7.05 19.95 29.29
C GLN A 196 -6.46 20.72 28.11
N ALA A 197 -6.56 20.15 26.92
CA ALA A 197 -6.25 20.86 25.69
C ALA A 197 -7.03 20.31 24.50
N LYS A 198 -7.07 21.09 23.43
CA LYS A 198 -7.52 20.63 22.12
C LYS A 198 -6.37 19.98 21.39
N ILE A 199 -6.54 18.72 21.04
CA ILE A 199 -5.54 17.91 20.35
C ILE A 199 -5.96 17.66 18.92
N ARG A 200 -5.03 17.87 18.00
CA ARG A 200 -5.17 17.50 16.60
C ARG A 200 -4.89 16.00 16.45
N ALA A 201 -5.85 15.26 15.95
CA ALA A 201 -5.74 13.82 15.72
C ALA A 201 -6.00 13.49 14.24
N ILE A 202 -5.38 12.41 13.79
CA ILE A 202 -5.73 11.77 12.52
C ILE A 202 -7.07 11.05 12.72
N ASP A 203 -8.05 11.32 11.86
CA ASP A 203 -9.36 10.67 11.90
C ASP A 203 -9.56 9.82 10.66
N GLN A 204 -9.60 8.50 10.83
CA GLN A 204 -9.72 7.54 9.74
C GLN A 204 -11.17 7.49 9.24
N VAL A 205 -11.38 7.83 7.95
CA VAL A 205 -12.71 7.86 7.32
C VAL A 205 -12.98 6.57 6.54
N THR A 206 -11.98 6.10 5.81
CA THR A 206 -11.96 4.81 5.10
C THR A 206 -10.60 4.17 5.35
N ASN A 207 -10.28 2.98 4.83
CA ASN A 207 -8.94 2.37 5.01
C ASN A 207 -7.77 3.22 4.44
N LEU A 208 -8.05 4.23 3.62
CA LEU A 208 -7.04 5.05 2.94
C LEU A 208 -7.16 6.55 3.26
N VAL A 209 -8.39 7.03 3.41
CA VAL A 209 -8.69 8.45 3.55
C VAL A 209 -8.74 8.81 5.03
N THR A 210 -7.89 9.76 5.42
CA THR A 210 -7.92 10.41 6.73
C THR A 210 -8.56 11.78 6.61
N ARG A 211 -8.93 12.36 7.75
CA ARG A 211 -9.18 13.80 7.89
C ARG A 211 -8.59 14.27 9.20
N GLU A 212 -8.65 15.57 9.39
CA GLU A 212 -8.33 16.18 10.67
C GLU A 212 -9.52 16.10 11.62
N ALA A 213 -9.24 15.74 12.88
CA ALA A 213 -10.14 15.94 13.99
C ALA A 213 -9.46 16.80 15.08
N ILE A 214 -10.24 17.69 15.69
CA ILE A 214 -9.86 18.39 16.91
C ILE A 214 -10.64 17.75 18.05
N ILE A 215 -9.93 17.24 19.04
CA ILE A 215 -10.49 16.47 20.15
C ILE A 215 -10.12 17.18 21.45
N ASP A 216 -11.10 17.47 22.29
CA ASP A 216 -10.84 17.91 23.66
C ASP A 216 -10.35 16.71 24.48
N MET A 217 -9.11 16.78 24.98
CA MET A 217 -8.51 15.72 25.78
C MET A 217 -8.14 16.24 27.17
N GLU A 218 -8.50 15.46 28.18
CA GLU A 218 -8.04 15.66 29.55
C GLU A 218 -6.67 15.00 29.74
N ALA A 219 -5.82 15.66 30.50
CA ALA A 219 -4.53 15.13 30.88
C ALA A 219 -4.62 14.41 32.23
N SER A 220 -4.06 13.21 32.32
CA SER A 220 -3.84 12.50 33.58
C SER A 220 -2.34 12.42 33.82
N ASP A 221 -1.88 12.69 35.05
CA ASP A 221 -0.46 12.63 35.44
C ASP A 221 0.49 13.39 34.48
N GLY A 222 0.03 14.53 33.97
CA GLY A 222 0.82 15.41 33.08
C GLY A 222 0.94 14.90 31.63
N GLN A 223 0.10 13.96 31.19
CA GLN A 223 0.09 13.45 29.82
C GLN A 223 -1.32 13.27 29.26
N PHE A 224 -1.44 13.37 27.94
CA PHE A 224 -2.65 12.95 27.23
C PHE A 224 -2.66 11.43 27.07
N CYS A 225 -3.75 10.82 27.51
CA CYS A 225 -3.89 9.36 27.58
C CYS A 225 -4.68 8.81 26.38
N ILE A 226 -4.50 7.51 26.14
CA ILE A 226 -5.33 6.73 25.23
C ILE A 226 -6.74 6.65 25.81
N ASP A 227 -7.75 6.79 24.96
CA ASP A 227 -9.16 6.62 25.32
C ASP A 227 -9.81 5.65 24.32
N THR A 228 -9.81 4.36 24.66
CA THR A 228 -10.32 3.34 23.76
C THR A 228 -11.84 3.39 23.63
N ASP A 229 -12.58 3.97 24.58
CA ASP A 229 -14.04 4.09 24.53
C ASP A 229 -14.47 5.06 23.44
N ASN A 230 -13.73 6.16 23.28
CA ASN A 230 -13.89 7.11 22.18
C ASN A 230 -13.01 6.82 20.97
N ASP A 231 -12.35 5.66 20.95
CA ASP A 231 -11.46 5.20 19.88
C ASP A 231 -10.30 6.15 19.58
N ILE A 232 -9.72 6.74 20.61
CA ILE A 232 -8.55 7.61 20.51
C ILE A 232 -7.34 6.77 20.91
N LEU A 233 -6.59 6.34 19.89
CA LEU A 233 -5.37 5.55 20.04
C LEU A 233 -4.14 6.42 19.89
N LYS A 234 -3.02 5.92 20.40
CA LYS A 234 -1.74 6.55 20.18
C LYS A 234 -1.09 6.02 18.91
N ALA A 235 -0.54 6.93 18.12
CA ALA A 235 0.20 6.62 16.90
C ALA A 235 1.59 7.26 16.99
N ALA A 236 2.63 6.53 16.57
CA ALA A 236 3.97 7.07 16.52
C ALA A 236 4.71 6.64 15.26
N ILE A 237 5.54 7.54 14.75
CA ILE A 237 6.51 7.28 13.69
C ILE A 237 7.91 7.43 14.29
N ILE A 238 8.74 6.41 14.13
CA ILE A 238 10.11 6.36 14.61
C ILE A 238 11.01 6.23 13.38
N SER A 239 11.81 7.27 13.14
CA SER A 239 12.75 7.26 12.05
C SER A 239 13.81 6.17 12.28
N ARG A 240 14.03 5.34 11.26
CA ARG A 240 15.08 4.30 11.25
C ARG A 240 16.13 4.50 10.17
N VAL A 241 15.83 5.33 9.16
CA VAL A 241 16.71 5.54 8.00
C VAL A 241 17.52 6.83 8.13
N HIS A 242 16.85 7.97 8.27
CA HIS A 242 17.50 9.28 8.18
C HIS A 242 17.99 9.84 9.51
N SER A 243 17.27 9.58 10.59
CA SER A 243 17.60 10.02 11.95
C SER A 243 17.21 8.94 12.95
N PRO A 244 17.98 7.83 13.05
CA PRO A 244 17.58 6.67 13.83
C PRO A 244 17.20 7.00 15.28
N GLY A 245 15.96 6.69 15.67
CA GLY A 245 15.43 6.93 17.01
C GLY A 245 14.75 8.29 17.21
N LYS A 246 14.83 9.21 16.24
CA LYS A 246 13.94 10.39 16.23
C LYS A 246 12.51 9.90 16.07
N MET A 247 11.59 10.43 16.87
CA MET A 247 10.20 10.00 16.85
C MET A 247 9.25 11.13 17.18
N PHE A 248 8.03 10.96 16.70
CA PHE A 248 6.89 11.77 17.08
C PHE A 248 5.72 10.87 17.45
N SER A 249 5.01 11.22 18.53
CA SER A 249 3.82 10.55 19.01
C SER A 249 2.64 11.50 18.96
N GLY A 250 1.54 11.05 18.36
CA GLY A 250 0.27 11.77 18.26
C GLY A 250 -0.90 10.81 18.46
N PHE A 251 -2.08 11.22 18.01
CA PHE A 251 -3.30 10.44 18.19
C PHE A 251 -3.99 10.14 16.86
N ILE A 252 -4.60 8.96 16.81
CA ILE A 252 -5.40 8.49 15.68
C ILE A 252 -6.74 7.92 16.17
N ARG A 253 -7.81 8.18 15.42
CA ARG A 253 -9.15 7.63 15.63
C ARG A 253 -9.59 6.81 14.42
N GLY A 254 -10.33 5.73 14.66
CA GLY A 254 -10.98 4.91 13.63
C GLY A 254 -10.41 3.49 13.48
N LEU A 255 -9.42 3.09 14.30
CA LEU A 255 -8.86 1.73 14.26
C LEU A 255 -9.56 0.76 15.21
N HIS A 256 -10.25 1.26 16.24
CA HIS A 256 -11.07 0.50 17.19
C HIS A 256 -10.33 -0.54 18.06
N LEU A 257 -9.00 -0.51 18.13
CA LEU A 257 -8.26 -1.37 19.06
C LEU A 257 -8.65 -1.04 20.51
N LYS A 258 -9.01 -2.06 21.27
CA LYS A 258 -9.35 -1.93 22.70
C LYS A 258 -8.19 -2.28 23.62
N GLN A 259 -7.16 -2.93 23.11
CA GLN A 259 -5.95 -3.34 23.82
C GLN A 259 -4.85 -3.65 22.81
N GLY A 260 -3.59 -3.69 23.26
CA GLY A 260 -2.45 -4.08 22.43
C GLY A 260 -2.01 -3.02 21.43
N ALA A 261 -1.10 -3.43 20.55
CA ALA A 261 -0.51 -2.56 19.53
C ALA A 261 -0.13 -3.35 18.26
N ILE A 262 -0.05 -2.64 17.14
CA ILE A 262 0.51 -3.10 15.88
C ILE A 262 1.65 -2.17 15.45
N ALA A 263 2.80 -2.73 15.08
CA ALA A 263 3.93 -2.00 14.52
C ALA A 263 4.35 -2.58 13.17
N THR A 264 4.86 -1.73 12.27
CA THR A 264 5.41 -2.14 10.99
C THR A 264 6.51 -1.21 10.47
N THR A 265 7.44 -1.75 9.68
CA THR A 265 8.43 -0.98 8.90
C THR A 265 7.98 -0.66 7.48
N ALA A 266 6.76 -1.06 7.10
CA ALA A 266 6.23 -0.91 5.74
C ALA A 266 5.38 0.35 5.55
N VAL A 267 5.59 1.40 6.35
CA VAL A 267 4.85 2.67 6.21
C VAL A 267 5.29 3.46 4.98
N TRP A 268 4.31 4.03 4.28
CA TRP A 268 4.48 4.69 2.98
C TRP A 268 4.61 6.20 3.14
N ASP A 269 5.57 6.91 2.58
CA ASP A 269 6.61 6.45 1.65
C ASP A 269 8.01 6.48 2.30
N VAL A 270 8.06 6.81 3.60
CA VAL A 270 9.29 7.12 4.34
C VAL A 270 10.04 5.88 4.83
N SER A 271 9.41 4.70 4.77
CA SER A 271 10.00 3.42 5.20
C SER A 271 10.47 3.40 6.67
N ASP A 272 9.87 4.21 7.53
CA ASP A 272 10.16 4.26 8.96
C ASP A 272 9.39 3.20 9.76
N ILE A 273 9.53 3.19 11.09
CA ILE A 273 8.70 2.31 11.94
C ILE A 273 7.44 3.08 12.32
N GLY A 274 6.29 2.60 11.87
CA GLY A 274 4.99 3.06 12.35
C GLY A 274 4.45 2.12 13.42
N VAL A 275 3.84 2.68 14.47
CA VAL A 275 3.16 1.91 15.50
C VAL A 275 1.86 2.61 15.92
N VAL A 276 0.80 1.83 16.08
CA VAL A 276 -0.46 2.29 16.66
C VAL A 276 -0.88 1.33 17.77
N GLY A 277 -1.31 1.87 18.90
CA GLY A 277 -1.68 1.03 20.04
C GLY A 277 -2.65 1.68 21.02
N ALA A 278 -3.30 0.80 21.77
CA ALA A 278 -4.14 1.08 22.92
C ALA A 278 -3.38 0.96 24.25
N ASP A 279 -2.11 0.56 24.23
CA ASP A 279 -1.22 0.46 25.39
C ASP A 279 0.24 0.77 24.98
N GLU A 280 0.91 1.64 25.73
CA GLU A 280 2.26 2.12 25.40
C GLU A 280 3.34 1.05 25.61
N ALA A 281 3.15 0.12 26.55
CA ALA A 281 4.10 -0.97 26.79
C ALA A 281 4.06 -2.00 25.66
N ASP A 282 2.86 -2.32 25.17
CA ASP A 282 2.66 -3.13 23.97
C ASP A 282 3.22 -2.42 22.73
N MET A 283 3.04 -1.08 22.58
CA MET A 283 3.68 -0.34 21.49
C MET A 283 5.22 -0.49 21.52
N ALA A 284 5.84 -0.34 22.69
CA ALA A 284 7.27 -0.53 22.86
C ALA A 284 7.71 -1.96 22.52
N LEU A 285 6.96 -2.97 22.98
CA LEU A 285 7.21 -4.38 22.67
C LEU A 285 7.16 -4.64 21.16
N ALA A 286 6.12 -4.15 20.49
CA ALA A 286 5.95 -4.33 19.04
C ALA A 286 7.11 -3.71 18.25
N VAL A 287 7.48 -2.46 18.56
CA VAL A 287 8.59 -1.77 17.87
C VAL A 287 9.91 -2.49 18.08
N ASN A 288 10.24 -2.85 19.32
CA ASN A 288 11.48 -3.57 19.61
C ASN A 288 11.53 -4.91 18.88
N ARG A 289 10.40 -5.63 18.81
CA ARG A 289 10.33 -6.90 18.09
C ARG A 289 10.50 -6.73 16.58
N VAL A 290 9.89 -5.70 15.98
CA VAL A 290 10.11 -5.37 14.56
C VAL A 290 11.58 -5.13 14.27
N VAL A 291 12.31 -4.43 15.15
CA VAL A 291 13.76 -4.23 15.03
C VAL A 291 14.53 -5.55 15.10
N GLU A 292 14.18 -6.44 16.05
CA GLU A 292 14.80 -7.77 16.18
C GLU A 292 14.60 -8.65 14.93
N LEU A 293 13.47 -8.52 14.24
CA LEU A 293 13.17 -9.23 13.00
C LEU A 293 13.92 -8.68 11.78
N GLY A 294 14.65 -7.56 11.91
CA GLY A 294 15.23 -6.84 10.78
C GLY A 294 14.22 -6.01 9.99
N GLY A 295 13.05 -5.76 10.59
CA GLY A 295 11.87 -5.17 9.96
C GLY A 295 10.76 -6.21 9.78
N GLY A 296 9.52 -5.75 9.66
CA GLY A 296 8.38 -6.63 9.65
C GLY A 296 7.09 -5.98 10.08
N ILE A 297 6.16 -6.83 10.51
CA ILE A 297 4.89 -6.48 11.12
C ILE A 297 4.77 -7.28 12.41
N VAL A 298 4.40 -6.64 13.51
CA VAL A 298 4.20 -7.29 14.81
C VAL A 298 2.92 -6.79 15.43
N VAL A 299 2.08 -7.73 15.88
CA VAL A 299 0.89 -7.46 16.69
C VAL A 299 1.12 -8.07 18.06
N CYS A 300 0.90 -7.28 19.12
CA CYS A 300 1.06 -7.74 20.48
C CYS A 300 -0.05 -7.22 21.38
N ALA A 301 -0.29 -7.91 22.49
CA ALA A 301 -1.18 -7.46 23.55
C ALA A 301 -0.80 -8.07 24.88
N ARG A 302 -0.92 -7.30 25.96
CA ARG A 302 -0.66 -7.73 27.34
C ARG A 302 0.74 -8.35 27.50
N GLY A 303 1.74 -7.71 26.88
CA GLY A 303 3.14 -8.12 26.94
C GLY A 303 3.46 -9.39 26.14
N LYS A 304 2.59 -9.82 25.21
CA LYS A 304 2.80 -11.02 24.38
C LYS A 304 2.64 -10.71 22.91
N ILE A 305 3.51 -11.28 22.08
CA ILE A 305 3.37 -11.25 20.62
C ILE A 305 2.25 -12.23 20.24
N LEU A 306 1.28 -11.75 19.46
CA LEU A 306 0.13 -12.53 18.98
C LEU A 306 0.33 -13.01 17.55
N ALA A 307 0.91 -12.17 16.70
CA ALA A 307 1.23 -12.48 15.31
C ALA A 307 2.42 -11.64 14.84
N GLU A 308 3.23 -12.18 13.93
CA GLU A 308 4.34 -11.45 13.32
C GLU A 308 4.67 -11.95 11.90
N LEU A 309 5.21 -11.06 11.08
CA LEU A 309 5.76 -11.34 9.75
C LEU A 309 7.09 -10.62 9.60
N ALA A 310 8.18 -11.38 9.45
CA ALA A 310 9.50 -10.81 9.21
C ALA A 310 9.66 -10.31 7.77
N LEU A 311 10.19 -9.10 7.62
CA LEU A 311 10.53 -8.44 6.36
C LEU A 311 12.01 -8.02 6.36
N PRO A 312 12.96 -8.96 6.54
CA PRO A 312 14.35 -8.62 6.88
C PRO A 312 15.12 -7.91 5.76
N VAL A 313 14.68 -8.02 4.50
CA VAL A 313 15.34 -7.38 3.37
C VAL A 313 14.86 -5.92 3.29
N ALA A 314 15.76 -4.98 3.59
CA ALA A 314 15.50 -3.54 3.68
C ALA A 314 14.39 -3.14 4.69
N GLY A 315 13.94 -4.08 5.53
CA GLY A 315 12.78 -3.92 6.40
C GLY A 315 11.43 -3.97 5.68
N ILE A 316 11.38 -4.35 4.40
CA ILE A 316 10.15 -4.26 3.58
C ILE A 316 9.85 -5.55 2.78
N ILE A 317 10.82 -6.43 2.59
CA ILE A 317 10.67 -7.67 1.80
C ILE A 317 10.93 -8.90 2.68
N SER A 318 10.05 -9.90 2.54
CA SER A 318 10.27 -11.26 3.06
C SER A 318 10.82 -12.17 1.97
N GLU A 319 11.72 -13.08 2.33
CA GLU A 319 12.20 -14.15 1.45
C GLU A 319 11.42 -15.46 1.65
N ALA A 320 10.40 -15.46 2.51
CA ALA A 320 9.53 -16.61 2.72
C ALA A 320 8.69 -16.91 1.46
N PRO A 321 8.24 -18.18 1.26
CA PRO A 321 7.29 -18.51 0.21
C PRO A 321 6.01 -17.67 0.32
N MET A 322 5.40 -17.31 -0.81
CA MET A 322 4.24 -16.41 -0.84
C MET A 322 3.05 -16.97 -0.04
N GLU A 323 2.86 -18.29 -0.02
CA GLU A 323 1.82 -18.96 0.76
C GLU A 323 2.04 -18.79 2.27
N VAL A 324 3.30 -18.76 2.72
CA VAL A 324 3.67 -18.49 4.10
C VAL A 324 3.38 -17.03 4.42
N ILE A 325 3.78 -16.10 3.56
CA ILE A 325 3.51 -14.67 3.71
C ILE A 325 1.99 -14.42 3.80
N ALA A 326 1.21 -15.00 2.89
CA ALA A 326 -0.25 -14.90 2.89
C ALA A 326 -0.88 -15.46 4.18
N THR A 327 -0.34 -16.57 4.70
CA THR A 327 -0.81 -17.14 5.98
C THR A 327 -0.52 -16.20 7.15
N ARG A 328 0.71 -15.66 7.24
CA ARG A 328 1.06 -14.67 8.27
C ARG A 328 0.24 -13.39 8.17
N HIS A 329 -0.05 -12.93 6.96
CA HIS A 329 -0.92 -11.76 6.74
C HIS A 329 -2.34 -12.00 7.30
N ARG A 330 -2.92 -13.20 7.09
CA ARG A 330 -4.21 -13.57 7.71
C ARG A 330 -4.13 -13.61 9.23
N GLU A 331 -3.05 -14.14 9.80
CA GLU A 331 -2.83 -14.19 11.25
C GLU A 331 -2.74 -12.77 11.85
N ILE A 332 -2.08 -11.83 11.17
CA ILE A 332 -1.99 -10.42 11.56
C ILE A 332 -3.38 -9.76 11.57
N GLN A 333 -4.17 -9.93 10.50
CA GLN A 333 -5.53 -9.39 10.44
C GLN A 333 -6.44 -10.04 11.49
N ALA A 334 -6.33 -11.35 11.72
CA ALA A 334 -7.09 -12.03 12.77
C ALA A 334 -6.69 -11.55 14.17
N ALA A 335 -5.39 -11.36 14.43
CA ALA A 335 -4.90 -10.84 15.70
C ALA A 335 -5.43 -9.43 15.97
N THR A 336 -5.30 -8.50 15.02
CA THR A 336 -5.84 -7.13 15.17
C THR A 336 -7.36 -7.10 15.33
N THR A 337 -8.09 -7.96 14.61
CA THR A 337 -9.54 -8.11 14.77
C THR A 337 -9.89 -8.59 16.19
N SER A 338 -9.14 -9.55 16.74
CA SER A 338 -9.34 -10.04 18.11
C SER A 338 -9.08 -8.99 19.19
N LEU A 339 -8.31 -7.93 18.86
CA LEU A 339 -8.04 -6.79 19.71
C LEU A 339 -9.07 -5.66 19.58
N GLY A 340 -10.03 -5.78 18.65
CA GLY A 340 -11.14 -4.85 18.48
C GLY A 340 -11.20 -4.14 17.13
N SER A 341 -10.19 -4.30 16.25
CA SER A 341 -10.20 -3.66 14.94
C SER A 341 -11.42 -4.08 14.12
N ARG A 342 -12.04 -3.10 13.47
CA ARG A 342 -13.18 -3.29 12.57
C ARG A 342 -12.82 -3.04 11.11
N LEU A 343 -11.56 -2.73 10.85
CA LEU A 343 -11.08 -2.40 9.51
C LEU A 343 -10.93 -3.69 8.69
N PRO A 344 -11.37 -3.70 7.42
CA PRO A 344 -11.12 -4.83 6.52
C PRO A 344 -9.64 -5.17 6.39
N ASP A 345 -8.78 -4.16 6.44
CA ASP A 345 -7.32 -4.28 6.44
C ASP A 345 -6.71 -3.28 7.42
N THR A 346 -6.36 -3.78 8.62
CA THR A 346 -5.77 -2.96 9.68
C THR A 346 -4.34 -2.58 9.33
N LEU A 347 -3.59 -3.49 8.71
CA LEU A 347 -2.19 -3.24 8.37
C LEU A 347 -2.07 -2.14 7.33
N LEU A 348 -2.86 -2.20 6.25
CA LEU A 348 -2.87 -1.17 5.21
C LEU A 348 -3.12 0.22 5.81
N THR A 349 -4.08 0.32 6.74
CA THR A 349 -4.42 1.57 7.41
C THR A 349 -3.22 2.15 8.18
N VAL A 350 -2.44 1.30 8.86
CA VAL A 350 -1.19 1.70 9.53
C VAL A 350 -0.12 2.07 8.50
N CYS A 351 0.03 1.32 7.41
CA CYS A 351 1.02 1.61 6.37
C CYS A 351 0.81 2.98 5.72
N VAL A 352 -0.44 3.41 5.50
CA VAL A 352 -0.73 4.67 4.81
C VAL A 352 -0.75 5.91 5.72
N MET A 353 -0.50 5.78 7.03
CA MET A 353 -0.58 6.93 7.96
C MET A 353 0.44 8.05 7.64
N THR A 354 1.53 7.70 6.95
CA THR A 354 2.62 8.62 6.58
C THR A 354 2.55 9.12 5.13
N THR A 355 1.64 8.62 4.29
CA THR A 355 1.73 8.89 2.84
C THR A 355 1.26 10.29 2.50
N SER A 356 2.09 11.04 1.78
CA SER A 356 1.75 12.38 1.29
C SER A 356 0.95 12.35 -0.02
N ALA A 357 0.79 11.18 -0.64
CA ALA A 357 0.04 11.02 -1.89
C ALA A 357 -1.47 11.18 -1.70
N ILE A 358 -1.97 10.91 -0.48
CA ILE A 358 -3.38 11.09 -0.15
C ILE A 358 -3.51 12.39 0.64
N PRO A 359 -4.33 13.37 0.18
CA PRO A 359 -4.50 14.65 0.86
C PRO A 359 -4.99 14.45 2.30
N PHE A 360 -4.98 15.53 3.10
CA PHE A 360 -5.34 15.58 4.53
C PHE A 360 -4.15 15.38 5.50
N LEU A 361 -4.47 15.22 6.79
CA LEU A 361 -3.51 15.17 7.89
C LEU A 361 -2.79 13.82 7.91
N ARG A 362 -1.47 13.85 7.97
CA ARG A 362 -0.57 12.70 8.06
C ARG A 362 0.37 12.85 9.26
N ILE A 363 1.12 11.80 9.57
CA ILE A 363 2.11 11.80 10.64
C ILE A 363 3.48 11.42 10.09
N SER A 364 4.54 12.06 10.57
CA SER A 364 5.94 11.70 10.33
C SER A 364 6.72 11.77 11.64
N ASP A 365 8.01 11.45 11.61
CA ASP A 365 8.92 11.65 12.74
C ASP A 365 9.17 13.13 13.09
N ASP A 366 8.78 14.06 12.20
CA ASP A 366 8.80 15.52 12.41
C ASP A 366 7.53 16.08 13.04
N GLY A 367 6.40 15.35 13.00
CA GLY A 367 5.13 15.85 13.51
C GLY A 367 3.92 15.47 12.68
N LEU A 368 2.85 16.23 12.85
CA LEU A 368 1.66 16.13 12.00
C LEU A 368 1.85 16.99 10.76
N LEU A 369 1.60 16.43 9.58
CA LEU A 369 1.75 17.10 8.29
C LEU A 369 0.36 17.44 7.71
N ASP A 370 0.08 18.73 7.54
CA ASP A 370 -1.00 19.18 6.66
C ASP A 370 -0.48 19.17 5.22
N VAL A 371 -0.79 18.10 4.49
CA VAL A 371 -0.34 17.89 3.11
C VAL A 371 -0.86 18.98 2.17
N LYS A 372 -2.06 19.51 2.42
CA LYS A 372 -2.67 20.52 1.55
C LYS A 372 -1.97 21.87 1.69
N GLN A 373 -1.56 22.22 2.91
CA GLN A 373 -0.83 23.45 3.19
C GLN A 373 0.69 23.28 3.14
N ASN A 374 1.16 22.05 2.93
CA ASN A 374 2.57 21.66 2.91
C ASN A 374 3.35 22.18 4.12
N ARG A 375 2.82 21.94 5.33
CA ARG A 375 3.45 22.36 6.59
C ARG A 375 3.23 21.37 7.72
N VAL A 376 4.22 21.30 8.61
CA VAL A 376 4.05 20.65 9.91
C VAL A 376 3.16 21.53 10.78
N VAL A 377 2.21 20.91 11.47
CA VAL A 377 1.26 21.58 12.37
C VAL A 377 1.40 21.03 13.79
N ASP A 378 1.15 21.91 14.77
CA ASP A 378 1.24 21.54 16.17
C ASP A 378 0.15 20.53 16.56
N LEU A 379 0.53 19.60 17.43
CA LEU A 379 -0.37 18.62 18.04
C LEU A 379 -1.41 19.28 18.95
N ILE A 380 -0.97 20.25 19.75
CA ILE A 380 -1.82 21.02 20.65
C ILE A 380 -2.29 22.26 19.89
N VAL A 381 -3.61 22.45 19.82
CA VAL A 381 -4.21 23.61 19.18
C VAL A 381 -4.35 24.75 20.20
N PRO A 382 -4.04 26.00 19.82
CA PRO A 382 -4.21 27.18 20.67
C PRO A 382 -5.64 27.40 21.19
#